data_AF-A0A914SKS0-F1
#
_entry.id   AF-A0A914SKS0-F1
#
_cell.length_a   1.000
_cell.length_b   1.000
_cell.length_c   1.000
_cell.angle_alpha   90.00
_cell.angle_beta   90.00
_cell.angle_gamma   90.00
#
_symmetry.space_group_name_H-M   'P 1'
#
loop_
_entity.id
_entity.type
_entity.pdbx_description
1 polymer ?
#
loop_
_entity_poly.entity_id
_entity_poly.type
_entity_poly.pdbx_seq_one_letter_code
_entity_poly.pdbx_strand_id
1 'polypeptide(L)' 'MAQKVRAAYDFDAQPGSGELSIRENEILTVIRENIEGGWIEGRNAKGQVGLFPESYVDGLKVEMQKAKLDYFLNHM' A
#
# COMPACT_ATOMS: atom_id res chain seq x y z
N MET A 1 2.51 12.17 9.21
CA MET A 1 3.36 11.06 8.74
C MET A 1 2.74 10.55 7.45
N ALA A 2 3.52 10.20 6.43
CA ALA A 2 2.95 9.66 5.20
C ALA A 2 2.60 8.18 5.39
N GLN A 3 1.33 7.81 5.19
CA GLN A 3 0.89 6.41 5.27
C GLN A 3 1.52 5.63 4.11
N LYS A 4 1.97 4.41 4.40
CA LYS A 4 2.53 3.50 3.40
C LYS A 4 1.69 2.24 3.29
N VAL A 5 1.58 1.73 2.09
CA VAL A 5 0.89 0.47 1.78
C VAL A 5 1.80 -0.39 0.91
N ARG A 6 1.57 -1.70 0.93
CA ARG A 6 2.25 -2.66 0.06
C ARG A 6 1.25 -3.19 -0.95
N ALA A 7 1.60 -3.23 -2.22
CA ALA A 7 0.81 -3.92 -3.22
C ALA A 7 0.75 -5.42 -2.90
N ALA A 8 -0.46 -5.94 -2.74
CA ALA A 8 -0.75 -7.35 -2.57
C ALA A 8 -0.80 -8.09 -3.91
N TYR A 9 -1.10 -7.37 -5.00
CA TYR A 9 -1.19 -7.92 -6.35
C TYR A 9 -0.68 -6.93 -7.40
N ASP A 10 -0.34 -7.44 -8.58
CA ASP A 10 -0.06 -6.62 -9.75
C ASP A 10 -1.34 -5.93 -10.24
N PHE A 11 -1.23 -4.64 -10.59
CA PHE A 11 -2.27 -3.89 -11.28
C PHE A 11 -1.64 -3.10 -12.42
N ASP A 12 -2.20 -3.23 -13.62
CA ASP A 12 -1.76 -2.50 -14.79
C ASP A 12 -2.74 -1.37 -15.09
N ALA A 13 -2.26 -0.14 -14.95
CA ALA A 13 -2.99 1.06 -15.31
C ALA A 13 -3.24 1.14 -16.83
N GLN A 14 -4.38 1.71 -17.20
CA GLN A 14 -4.63 2.03 -18.60
C GLN A 14 -3.83 3.28 -19.02
N PRO A 15 -3.26 3.31 -20.23
CA PRO A 15 -2.58 4.49 -20.72
C PRO A 15 -3.50 5.72 -20.75
N GLY A 16 -3.10 6.80 -20.05
CA GLY A 16 -3.83 8.07 -20.07
C GLY A 16 -5.04 8.15 -19.13
N SER A 17 -5.30 7.15 -18.29
CA SER A 17 -6.42 7.16 -17.34
C SER A 17 -6.14 7.91 -16.03
N GLY A 18 -4.88 8.26 -15.75
CA GLY A 18 -4.45 8.78 -14.44
C GLY A 18 -4.29 7.69 -13.37
N GLU A 19 -4.43 6.42 -13.76
CA GLU A 19 -4.13 5.26 -12.90
C GLU A 19 -2.62 5.02 -12.83
N LEU A 20 -2.17 4.38 -11.74
CA LEU A 20 -0.79 4.01 -11.50
C LEU A 20 -0.65 2.49 -11.51
N SER A 21 0.21 1.97 -12.40
CA SER A 21 0.57 0.55 -12.34
C SER A 21 1.38 0.27 -11.07
N ILE A 22 1.00 -0.78 -10.36
CA ILE A 22 1.65 -1.24 -9.13
C ILE A 22 2.02 -2.71 -9.29
N ARG A 23 3.11 -3.12 -8.63
CA ARG A 23 3.59 -4.51 -8.68
C ARG A 23 3.57 -5.16 -7.32
N GLU A 24 3.26 -6.45 -7.25
CA GLU A 24 3.24 -7.22 -6.01
C GLU A 24 4.51 -6.94 -5.18
N ASN A 25 4.32 -6.71 -3.89
CA ASN A 25 5.35 -6.33 -2.91
C ASN A 25 5.92 -4.91 -3.05
N GLU A 26 5.46 -4.10 -4.02
CA GLU A 26 5.85 -2.70 -4.14
C GLU A 26 5.31 -1.86 -2.97
N ILE A 27 6.14 -0.94 -2.47
CA ILE A 27 5.75 -0.02 -1.40
C ILE A 27 5.33 1.31 -1.99
N LEU A 28 4.09 1.70 -1.70
CA LEU A 28 3.47 2.93 -2.18
C LEU A 28 3.29 3.90 -1.01
N THR A 29 3.47 5.18 -1.30
CA THR A 29 3.13 6.25 -0.36
C THR A 29 1.74 6.74 -0.66
N VAL A 30 0.82 6.63 0.29
CA VAL A 30 -0.55 7.11 0.15
C VAL A 30 -0.54 8.64 0.22
N ILE A 31 -1.14 9.27 -0.79
CA ILE A 31 -1.34 10.71 -0.87
C ILE A 31 -2.77 11.05 -0.46
N ARG A 32 -3.76 10.31 -0.99
CA ARG A 32 -5.17 10.49 -0.70
C ARG A 32 -5.91 9.15 -0.70
N GLU A 33 -6.71 8.94 0.33
CA GLU A 33 -7.57 7.77 0.56
C GLU A 33 -9.06 8.14 0.40
N ASN A 34 -9.94 7.13 0.45
CA ASN A 34 -11.40 7.28 0.36
C ASN A 34 -11.88 7.98 -0.92
N ILE A 35 -11.25 7.68 -2.06
CA ILE A 35 -11.75 8.14 -3.37
C ILE A 35 -12.92 7.24 -3.78
N GLU A 36 -13.90 7.82 -4.46
CA GLU A 36 -15.10 7.11 -4.92
C GLU A 36 -14.73 5.81 -5.66
N GLY A 37 -15.46 4.73 -5.39
CA GLY A 37 -15.22 3.44 -6.02
C GLY A 37 -14.08 2.61 -5.42
N GLY A 38 -13.55 2.98 -4.24
CA GLY A 38 -12.52 2.20 -3.55
C GLY A 38 -11.12 2.43 -4.13
N TRP A 39 -10.85 3.65 -4.57
CA TRP A 39 -9.56 4.04 -5.13
C TRP A 39 -8.71 4.80 -4.11
N ILE A 40 -7.40 4.68 -4.28
CA ILE A 40 -6.39 5.40 -3.52
C ILE A 40 -5.47 6.11 -4.51
N GLU A 41 -5.13 7.36 -4.23
CA GLU A 41 -4.06 8.06 -4.91
C GLU A 41 -2.77 7.89 -4.12
N GLY A 42 -1.71 7.48 -4.79
CA GLY A 42 -0.41 7.35 -4.16
C GLY A 42 0.75 7.51 -5.12
N ARG A 43 1.94 7.43 -4.55
CA ARG A 43 3.21 7.57 -5.26
C ARG A 43 4.07 6.34 -5.11
N ASN A 44 4.61 5.87 -6.23
CA ASN A 44 5.57 4.78 -6.23
C ASN A 44 7.03 5.25 -6.00
N ALA A 45 7.96 4.30 -5.93
CA ALA A 45 9.38 4.58 -5.75
C ALA A 45 9.99 5.35 -6.94
N LYS A 46 9.39 5.25 -8.13
CA LYS A 46 9.79 5.99 -9.34
C LYS A 46 9.29 7.44 -9.34
N GLY A 47 8.54 7.85 -8.31
CA GLY A 47 7.98 9.20 -8.20
C GLY A 47 6.71 9.42 -9.02
N GLN A 48 6.17 8.38 -9.66
CA GLN A 48 4.92 8.45 -10.41
C GLN A 48 3.74 8.48 -9.45
N VAL A 49 2.76 9.34 -9.75
CA VAL A 49 1.53 9.51 -8.96
C VAL A 49 0.35 9.08 -9.80
N GLY A 50 -0.59 8.37 -9.19
CA GLY A 50 -1.85 8.02 -9.81
C GLY A 50 -2.71 7.15 -8.92
N LEU A 51 -3.84 6.73 -9.48
CA LEU A 51 -4.86 5.95 -8.79
C LEU A 51 -4.59 4.44 -8.87
N PHE A 52 -4.78 3.74 -7.77
CA PHE A 52 -4.81 2.27 -7.74
C PHE A 52 -5.93 1.78 -6.78
N PRO A 53 -6.45 0.56 -6.97
CA PRO A 53 -7.53 0.04 -6.13
C PRO A 53 -7.05 -0.22 -4.69
N GLU A 54 -7.86 0.14 -3.70
CA GLU A 54 -7.61 -0.17 -2.29
C GLU A 54 -7.51 -1.68 -2.05
N SER A 55 -8.33 -2.47 -2.75
CA SER A 55 -8.33 -3.93 -2.64
C SER A 55 -7.05 -4.60 -3.14
N TYR A 56 -6.17 -3.86 -3.82
CA TYR A 56 -4.89 -4.37 -4.34
C TYR A 56 -3.72 -4.04 -3.41
N VAL A 57 -3.97 -3.38 -2.29
CA VAL A 57 -2.92 -3.01 -1.34
C VAL A 57 -3.25 -3.45 0.09
N ASP A 58 -2.22 -3.88 0.79
CA ASP A 58 -2.26 -4.13 2.22
C ASP A 58 -1.67 -2.94 2.97
N GLY A 59 -2.34 -2.55 4.05
CA GLY A 59 -1.76 -1.62 5.01
C GLY A 59 -0.46 -2.18 5.59
N LEU A 60 0.61 -1.39 5.59
CA LEU A 60 1.82 -1.71 6.37
C LEU A 60 1.51 -1.52 7.85
N LYS A 61 0.75 -2.43 8.45
CA LYS A 61 0.78 -2.59 9.90
C LYS A 61 2.17 -3.09 10.21
N VAL A 62 3.00 -2.20 10.76
CA VAL A 62 4.29 -2.54 11.37
C VAL A 62 4.07 -3.85 12.13
N GLU A 63 4.92 -4.85 11.92
CA GLU A 63 4.87 -6.21 12.51
C GLU A 63 4.93 -6.24 14.06
N MET A 64 4.51 -5.17 14.72
CA MET A 64 4.31 -5.01 16.15
C MET A 64 3.40 -6.06 16.79
N GLN A 65 2.61 -6.84 16.03
CA GLN A 65 1.82 -7.93 16.62
C GLN A 65 2.61 -9.24 16.79
N LYS A 66 3.51 -9.59 15.85
CA LYS A 66 4.39 -10.76 16.01
C LYS A 66 5.50 -10.48 17.00
N ALA A 67 6.23 -9.38 16.81
CA ALA A 67 7.36 -9.05 17.68
C ALA A 67 6.96 -8.84 19.16
N LYS A 68 5.76 -8.30 19.40
CA LYS A 68 5.23 -8.15 20.76
C LYS A 68 4.81 -9.50 21.34
N LEU A 69 4.14 -10.37 20.56
CA LEU A 69 3.74 -11.70 21.01
C LEU A 69 4.96 -12.60 21.28
N ASP A 70 5.95 -12.61 20.38
CA ASP A 70 7.19 -13.36 20.52
C ASP A 70 8.01 -12.89 21.73
N TYR A 71 8.08 -11.57 21.98
CA TYR A 71 8.71 -11.01 23.17
C TYR A 71 8.04 -11.48 24.46
N PHE A 72 6.70 -11.45 24.52
CA PHE A 72 5.94 -11.92 25.68
C PHE A 72 6.10 -13.42 25.92
N LEU A 73 6.17 -14.24 24.88
CA LEU A 73 6.29 -15.69 25.01
C LEU A 73 7.69 -16.15 25.44
N ASN A 74 8.75 -15.43 25.04
CA ASN A 74 10.13 -15.81 25.36
C ASN A 74 10.67 -15.29 26.70
N HIS A 75 9.94 -14.42 27.41
CA HIS A 75 10.37 -13.81 28.67
C HIS A 75 9.41 -14.12 29.84
N MET A 76 8.62 -15.19 29.72
CA MET A 76 7.85 -15.79 30.83
C MET A 76 8.49 -17.10 31.30
#